data_AF-A0A0Q8GFV7-F1
#
_entry.id   AF-A0A0Q8GFV7-F1
#
_cell.length_a   1.000
_cell.length_b   1.000
_cell.length_c   1.000
_cell.angle_alpha   90.00
_cell.angle_beta   90.00
_cell.angle_gamma   90.00
#
_symmetry.space_group_name_H-M   'P 1'
#
loop_
_entity.id
_entity.type
_entity.pdbx_description
1 polymer ?
#
loop_
_entity_poly.entity_id
_entity_poly.type
_entity_poly.pdbx_seq_one_letter_code
_entity_poly.pdbx_strand_id
1 'polypeptide(L)'
;MSDASIHAVIQADAVQVLHDVVEELPDARERLAYVRSMTEQAATKVLNLVEAAQGDAEAVRKKGRELSDALNRLALSSNISPDRARALMKLCAAYASDAASFAAREKSLHSEIMMSQDFQDLSGQVINKVSKMLERAEPPLRELVQSLPASVASAKPEVLGGVQTPDKAFKQDDVDDLLASLGF
;
A
#
# COMPACT_ATOMS: atom_id res chain seq x y z
N MET A 1 37.11 37.53 21.20
CA MET A 1 37.24 36.70 19.98
C MET A 1 36.59 37.48 18.85
N SER A 2 37.25 37.64 17.69
CA SER A 2 36.72 38.46 16.60
C SER A 2 35.62 37.72 15.83
N ASP A 3 34.73 38.48 15.19
CA ASP A 3 33.59 37.99 14.38
C ASP A 3 34.01 36.98 13.30
N ALA A 4 35.20 37.18 12.72
CA ALA A 4 35.81 36.27 11.75
C ALA A 4 36.16 34.89 12.32
N SER A 5 36.51 34.79 13.60
CA SER A 5 36.80 33.50 14.25
C SER A 5 35.54 32.70 14.56
N ILE A 6 34.42 33.37 14.82
CA ILE A 6 33.13 32.71 15.05
C ILE A 6 32.59 32.16 13.73
N HIS A 7 32.66 32.95 12.66
CA HIS A 7 32.24 32.51 11.32
C HIS A 7 33.04 31.32 10.79
N ALA A 8 34.36 31.30 11.04
CA ALA A 8 35.21 30.19 10.63
C ALA A 8 34.92 28.88 11.40
N VAL A 9 34.54 28.97 12.68
CA VAL A 9 34.17 27.81 13.50
C VAL A 9 32.80 27.26 13.07
N ILE A 10 31.82 28.13 12.83
CA ILE A 10 30.50 27.74 12.33
C ILE A 10 30.61 27.04 10.96
N GLN A 11 31.46 27.58 10.06
CA GLN A 11 31.73 26.93 8.78
C GLN A 11 32.43 25.57 8.93
N ALA A 12 33.33 25.40 9.90
CA ALA A 12 34.00 24.12 10.14
C ALA A 12 33.01 23.05 10.63
N ASP A 13 32.13 23.39 11.58
CA ASP A 13 31.09 22.48 12.07
C ASP A 13 30.08 22.14 10.97
N ALA A 14 29.66 23.11 10.17
CA ALA A 14 28.77 22.89 9.02
C ALA A 14 29.39 21.95 7.99
N VAL A 15 30.68 22.12 7.66
CA VAL A 15 31.39 21.23 6.73
C VAL A 15 31.52 19.81 7.28
N GLN A 16 31.73 19.64 8.59
CA GLN A 16 31.80 18.31 9.20
C GLN A 16 30.45 17.59 9.13
N VAL A 17 29.34 18.27 9.45
CA VAL A 17 27.99 17.67 9.33
C VAL A 17 27.68 17.25 7.90
N LEU A 18 28.07 18.06 6.91
CA LEU A 18 27.88 17.73 5.50
C LEU A 18 28.75 16.56 5.06
N HIS A 19 30.00 16.47 5.54
CA HIS A 19 30.87 15.34 5.28
C HIS A 19 30.24 14.03 5.78
N ASP A 20 29.77 14.00 7.02
CA ASP A 20 29.12 12.83 7.62
C ASP A 20 27.86 12.41 6.84
N VAL A 21 27.02 13.38 6.45
CA VAL A 21 25.83 13.10 5.62
C VAL A 21 26.22 12.55 4.25
N VAL A 22 27.28 13.07 3.62
CA VAL A 22 27.75 12.58 2.32
C VAL A 22 28.22 11.13 2.40
N GLU A 23 28.83 10.71 3.51
CA GLU A 23 29.18 9.30 3.74
C GLU A 23 27.94 8.42 3.97
N GLU A 24 26.86 8.97 4.55
CA GLU A 24 25.59 8.25 4.80
C GLU A 24 24.68 8.16 3.55
N LEU A 25 24.85 9.05 2.56
CA LEU A 25 24.00 9.10 1.36
C LEU A 25 23.94 7.79 0.55
N PRO A 26 25.05 7.08 0.28
CA PRO A 26 25.01 5.81 -0.45
C PRO A 26 24.15 4.75 0.25
N ASP A 27 24.24 4.69 1.58
CA ASP A 27 23.51 3.76 2.44
C ASP A 27 22.02 4.17 2.55
N ALA A 28 21.72 5.45 2.69
CA ALA A 28 20.35 5.96 2.59
C ALA A 28 19.69 5.60 1.25
N ARG A 29 20.42 5.73 0.14
CA ARG A 29 19.94 5.36 -1.20
C ARG A 29 19.65 3.86 -1.30
N GLU A 30 20.54 3.01 -0.80
CA GLU A 30 20.34 1.56 -0.80
C GLU A 30 19.10 1.17 0.02
N ARG A 31 18.93 1.77 1.21
CA ARG A 31 17.75 1.55 2.04
C ARG A 31 16.46 2.01 1.38
N LEU A 32 16.44 3.17 0.72
CA LEU A 32 15.27 3.61 -0.04
C LEU A 32 14.95 2.67 -1.22
N ALA A 33 15.98 2.16 -1.91
CA ALA A 33 15.79 1.15 -2.96
C ALA A 33 15.20 -0.15 -2.40
N TYR A 34 15.63 -0.56 -1.21
CA TYR A 34 15.06 -1.70 -0.49
C TYR A 34 13.58 -1.46 -0.12
N VAL A 35 13.24 -0.28 0.40
CA VAL A 35 11.83 0.11 0.68
C VAL A 35 10.98 0.04 -0.57
N ARG A 36 11.48 0.55 -1.70
CA ARG A 36 10.78 0.46 -2.99
C ARG A 36 10.49 -0.99 -3.36
N SER A 37 11.51 -1.86 -3.30
CA SER A 37 11.36 -3.28 -3.62
C SER A 37 10.37 -4.00 -2.69
N MET A 38 10.43 -3.73 -1.38
CA MET A 38 9.48 -4.31 -0.43
C MET A 38 8.05 -3.83 -0.66
N THR A 39 7.87 -2.55 -0.97
CA THR A 39 6.56 -1.97 -1.25
C THR A 39 5.93 -2.60 -2.51
N GLU A 40 6.73 -2.78 -3.56
CA GLU A 40 6.30 -3.45 -4.79
C GLU A 40 5.90 -4.91 -4.52
N GLN A 41 6.74 -5.66 -3.79
CA GLN A 41 6.44 -7.05 -3.43
C GLN A 41 5.17 -7.18 -2.57
N ALA A 42 4.99 -6.30 -1.58
CA ALA A 42 3.81 -6.30 -0.74
C ALA A 42 2.54 -5.99 -1.55
N ALA A 43 2.60 -4.99 -2.44
CA ALA A 43 1.49 -4.65 -3.32
C ALA A 43 1.12 -5.81 -4.25
N THR A 44 2.09 -6.43 -4.91
CA THR A 44 1.86 -7.61 -5.76
C THR A 44 1.27 -8.77 -4.96
N LYS A 45 1.77 -9.02 -3.75
CA LYS A 45 1.24 -10.09 -2.89
C LYS A 45 -0.22 -9.84 -2.50
N VAL A 46 -0.55 -8.62 -2.07
CA VAL A 46 -1.94 -8.26 -1.70
C VAL A 46 -2.86 -8.38 -2.90
N LEU A 47 -2.46 -7.89 -4.08
CA LEU A 47 -3.26 -8.02 -5.30
C LEU A 47 -3.56 -9.49 -5.62
N ASN A 48 -2.56 -10.36 -5.59
CA ASN A 48 -2.75 -11.80 -5.83
C ASN A 48 -3.70 -12.45 -4.81
N LEU A 49 -3.62 -12.06 -3.53
CA LEU A 49 -4.52 -12.57 -2.48
C LEU A 49 -5.96 -12.10 -2.71
N VAL A 50 -6.15 -10.85 -3.13
CA VAL A 50 -7.46 -10.29 -3.44
C VAL A 50 -8.07 -10.97 -4.67
N GLU A 51 -7.29 -11.18 -5.73
CA GLU A 51 -7.75 -11.91 -6.93
C GLU A 51 -8.21 -13.34 -6.58
N ALA A 52 -7.46 -14.04 -5.72
CA ALA A 52 -7.84 -15.36 -5.24
C ALA A 52 -9.15 -15.34 -4.45
N ALA A 53 -9.31 -14.37 -3.52
CA ALA A 53 -10.54 -14.17 -2.76
C ALA A 53 -11.75 -13.91 -3.66
N GLN A 54 -11.58 -13.06 -4.68
CA GLN A 54 -12.64 -12.75 -5.65
C GLN A 54 -13.07 -13.99 -6.44
N GLY A 55 -12.12 -14.83 -6.88
CA GLY A 55 -12.42 -16.08 -7.58
C GLY A 55 -13.21 -17.06 -6.71
N ASP A 56 -12.81 -17.19 -5.44
CA ASP A 56 -13.50 -18.02 -4.45
C ASP A 56 -14.93 -17.51 -4.16
N ALA A 57 -15.08 -16.20 -4.00
CA ALA A 57 -16.38 -15.56 -3.78
C ALA A 57 -17.32 -15.75 -4.97
N GLU A 58 -16.82 -15.61 -6.20
CA GLU A 58 -17.60 -15.82 -7.42
C GLU A 58 -18.07 -17.28 -7.53
N ALA A 59 -17.22 -18.25 -7.20
CA ALA A 59 -17.58 -19.67 -7.22
C ALA A 59 -18.72 -20.00 -6.23
N VAL A 60 -18.66 -19.48 -5.01
CA VAL A 60 -19.73 -19.64 -4.01
C VAL A 60 -20.99 -18.91 -4.46
N ARG A 61 -20.87 -17.68 -4.98
CA ARG A 61 -22.01 -16.89 -5.48
C ARG A 61 -22.76 -17.62 -6.60
N LYS A 62 -22.03 -18.19 -7.56
CA LYS A 62 -22.63 -18.94 -8.68
C LYS A 62 -23.39 -20.17 -8.18
N LYS A 63 -22.76 -21.00 -7.35
CA LYS A 63 -23.41 -22.19 -6.75
C LYS A 63 -24.63 -21.81 -5.92
N GLY A 64 -24.54 -20.72 -5.16
CA GLY A 64 -25.65 -20.22 -4.35
C GLY A 64 -26.86 -19.79 -5.19
N ARG A 65 -26.63 -19.10 -6.30
CA ARG A 65 -27.70 -18.74 -7.25
C ARG A 65 -28.33 -19.98 -7.89
N GLU A 66 -27.54 -20.91 -8.39
CA GLU A 66 -28.04 -22.16 -8.99
C GLU A 66 -28.90 -22.96 -7.99
N LEU A 67 -28.47 -23.05 -6.73
CA LEU A 67 -29.21 -23.70 -5.66
C LEU A 67 -30.51 -22.96 -5.32
N SER A 68 -30.45 -21.63 -5.20
CA SER A 68 -31.63 -20.79 -4.93
C SER A 68 -32.69 -20.95 -6.01
N ASP A 69 -32.30 -20.92 -7.28
CA ASP A 69 -33.20 -21.14 -8.41
C ASP A 69 -33.81 -22.55 -8.39
N ALA A 70 -33.01 -23.57 -8.04
CA ALA A 70 -33.50 -24.94 -7.91
C ALA A 70 -34.53 -25.07 -6.77
N LEU A 71 -34.29 -24.42 -5.64
CA LEU A 71 -35.21 -24.38 -4.49
C LEU A 71 -36.51 -23.66 -4.84
N ASN A 72 -36.44 -22.50 -5.49
CA ASN A 72 -37.62 -21.73 -5.93
C ASN A 72 -38.48 -22.53 -6.90
N ARG A 73 -37.87 -23.18 -7.89
CA ARG A 73 -38.60 -24.07 -8.82
C ARG A 73 -39.28 -25.23 -8.10
N LEU A 74 -38.64 -25.79 -7.07
CA LEU A 74 -39.24 -26.88 -6.31
C LEU A 74 -40.39 -26.38 -5.42
N ALA A 75 -40.22 -25.23 -4.77
CA ALA A 75 -41.24 -24.64 -3.89
C ALA A 75 -42.56 -24.33 -4.62
N LEU A 76 -42.49 -23.99 -5.90
CA LEU A 76 -43.66 -23.73 -6.75
C LEU A 76 -44.27 -25.01 -7.37
N SER A 77 -43.64 -26.17 -7.20
CA SER A 77 -44.11 -27.42 -7.80
C SER A 77 -45.19 -28.09 -6.96
N SER A 78 -46.31 -28.45 -7.60
CA SER A 78 -47.48 -29.05 -6.93
C SER A 78 -47.28 -30.52 -6.54
N ASN A 79 -46.21 -31.16 -7.03
CA ASN A 79 -45.95 -32.57 -6.81
C ASN A 79 -44.44 -32.84 -6.75
N ILE A 80 -43.94 -33.14 -5.54
CA ILE A 80 -42.52 -33.40 -5.28
C ILE A 80 -42.32 -34.88 -4.99
N SER A 81 -41.54 -35.56 -5.83
CA SER A 81 -41.07 -36.91 -5.53
C SER A 81 -40.06 -36.89 -4.35
N PRO A 82 -40.12 -37.87 -3.43
CA PRO A 82 -39.12 -38.03 -2.37
C PRO A 82 -37.67 -38.09 -2.88
N ASP A 83 -37.43 -38.66 -4.07
CA ASP A 83 -36.09 -38.75 -4.65
C ASP A 83 -35.56 -37.38 -5.06
N ARG A 84 -36.43 -36.54 -5.63
CA ARG A 84 -36.08 -35.16 -6.01
C ARG A 84 -35.80 -34.30 -4.79
N ALA A 85 -36.60 -34.44 -3.73
CA ALA A 85 -36.36 -33.77 -2.46
C ALA A 85 -35.02 -34.20 -1.83
N ARG A 86 -34.72 -35.51 -1.85
CA ARG A 86 -33.46 -36.05 -1.32
C ARG A 86 -32.25 -35.59 -2.12
N ALA A 87 -32.35 -35.50 -3.45
CA ALA A 87 -31.31 -34.93 -4.30
C ALA A 87 -31.05 -33.45 -3.98
N LEU A 88 -32.11 -32.66 -3.79
CA LEU A 88 -31.95 -31.24 -3.45
C LEU A 88 -31.36 -31.05 -2.03
N MET A 89 -31.76 -31.87 -1.05
CA MET A 89 -31.15 -31.85 0.27
C MET A 89 -29.64 -32.15 0.22
N LYS A 90 -29.20 -33.07 -0.65
CA LYS A 90 -27.76 -33.33 -0.87
C LYS A 90 -27.04 -32.11 -1.46
N LEU A 91 -27.67 -31.41 -2.41
CA LEU A 91 -27.12 -30.16 -2.97
C LEU A 91 -27.02 -29.05 -1.91
N CYS A 92 -28.04 -28.89 -1.07
CA CYS A 92 -27.99 -27.94 0.06
C CYS A 92 -26.86 -28.28 1.03
N ALA A 93 -26.69 -29.56 1.39
CA ALA A 93 -25.61 -29.99 2.27
C ALA A 93 -24.22 -29.74 1.66
N ALA A 94 -24.06 -30.04 0.37
CA ALA A 94 -22.81 -29.75 -0.35
C ALA A 94 -22.50 -28.25 -0.38
N TYR A 95 -23.50 -27.41 -0.72
CA TYR A 95 -23.33 -25.95 -0.71
C TYR A 95 -22.99 -25.42 0.68
N ALA A 96 -23.65 -25.91 1.74
CA ALA A 96 -23.36 -25.49 3.11
C ALA A 96 -21.92 -25.84 3.52
N SER A 97 -21.43 -27.03 3.13
CA SER A 97 -20.04 -27.44 3.35
C SER A 97 -19.05 -26.57 2.56
N ASP A 98 -19.37 -26.25 1.30
CA ASP A 98 -18.54 -25.38 0.46
C ASP A 98 -18.50 -23.95 1.02
N ALA A 99 -19.63 -23.41 1.47
CA ALA A 99 -19.73 -22.08 2.06
C ALA A 99 -18.96 -21.98 3.39
N ALA A 100 -19.04 -23.00 4.24
CA ALA A 100 -18.22 -23.07 5.46
C ALA A 100 -16.72 -23.11 5.14
N SER A 101 -16.33 -23.88 4.13
CA SER A 101 -14.94 -23.99 3.69
C SER A 101 -14.44 -22.67 3.09
N PHE A 102 -15.27 -21.98 2.32
CA PHE A 102 -14.99 -20.63 1.81
C PHE A 102 -14.78 -19.64 2.96
N ALA A 103 -15.68 -19.61 3.95
CA ALA A 103 -15.53 -18.71 5.10
C ALA A 103 -14.22 -18.96 5.88
N ALA A 104 -13.78 -20.22 5.98
CA ALA A 104 -12.50 -20.56 6.59
C ALA A 104 -11.31 -20.07 5.74
N ARG A 105 -11.38 -20.19 4.40
CA ARG A 105 -10.35 -19.68 3.49
C ARG A 105 -10.27 -18.16 3.49
N GLU A 106 -11.41 -17.48 3.43
CA GLU A 106 -11.49 -16.00 3.55
C GLU A 106 -10.82 -15.50 4.83
N LYS A 107 -11.05 -16.17 5.95
CA LYS A 107 -10.37 -15.83 7.21
C LYS A 107 -8.85 -15.99 7.09
N SER A 108 -8.37 -17.05 6.44
CA SER A 108 -6.93 -17.25 6.18
C SER A 108 -6.37 -16.15 5.30
N LEU A 109 -7.03 -15.82 4.19
CA LEU A 109 -6.61 -14.78 3.26
C LEU A 109 -6.53 -13.41 3.95
N HIS A 110 -7.52 -13.06 4.78
CA HIS A 110 -7.45 -11.84 5.59
C HIS A 110 -6.26 -11.84 6.56
N SER A 111 -5.97 -12.97 7.21
CA SER A 111 -4.76 -13.08 8.04
C SER A 111 -3.47 -12.92 7.23
N GLU A 112 -3.40 -13.51 6.04
CA GLU A 112 -2.24 -13.37 5.14
C GLU A 112 -2.07 -11.93 4.63
N ILE A 113 -3.16 -11.22 4.33
CA ILE A 113 -3.14 -9.80 3.96
C ILE A 113 -2.61 -8.98 5.13
N MET A 114 -3.09 -9.21 6.37
CA MET A 114 -2.59 -8.50 7.55
C MET A 114 -1.10 -8.77 7.80
N MET A 115 -0.64 -10.02 7.70
CA MET A 115 0.78 -10.34 7.84
C MET A 115 1.63 -9.75 6.72
N SER A 116 1.04 -9.56 5.54
CA SER A 116 1.73 -8.90 4.42
C SER A 116 1.89 -7.40 4.64
N GLN A 117 1.43 -6.83 5.76
CA GLN A 117 1.64 -5.42 6.17
C GLN A 117 2.93 -5.20 6.97
N ASP A 118 3.66 -6.26 7.34
CA ASP A 118 4.94 -6.15 8.09
C ASP A 118 5.99 -5.26 7.36
N PHE A 119 5.86 -5.08 6.03
CA PHE A 119 6.68 -4.15 5.26
C PHE A 119 6.52 -2.69 5.70
N GLN A 120 5.35 -2.30 6.22
CA GLN A 120 5.05 -0.92 6.59
C GLN A 120 5.93 -0.47 7.76
N ASP A 121 6.13 -1.32 8.78
CA ASP A 121 6.98 -0.98 9.92
C ASP A 121 8.43 -0.79 9.48
N LEU A 122 8.97 -1.75 8.73
CA LEU A 122 10.35 -1.67 8.25
C LEU A 122 10.57 -0.48 7.29
N SER A 123 9.60 -0.22 6.41
CA SER A 123 9.65 0.94 5.50
C SER A 123 9.55 2.26 6.26
N GLY A 124 8.68 2.36 7.26
CA GLY A 124 8.55 3.52 8.11
C GLY A 124 9.83 3.82 8.90
N GLN A 125 10.49 2.79 9.43
CA GLN A 125 11.78 2.94 10.11
C GLN A 125 12.87 3.46 9.16
N VAL A 126 12.95 2.93 7.94
CA VAL A 126 13.92 3.40 6.93
C VAL A 126 13.64 4.84 6.52
N ILE A 127 12.39 5.17 6.18
CA ILE A 127 11.99 6.52 5.77
C ILE A 127 12.31 7.52 6.88
N ASN A 128 12.01 7.20 8.14
CA ASN A 128 12.32 8.05 9.28
C ASN A 128 13.83 8.29 9.45
N LYS A 129 14.66 7.25 9.26
CA LYS A 129 16.13 7.42 9.32
C LYS A 129 16.62 8.36 8.23
N VAL A 130 16.13 8.19 7.00
CA VAL A 130 16.52 9.06 5.88
C VAL A 130 15.99 10.49 6.07
N SER A 131 14.77 10.66 6.59
CA SER A 131 14.23 12.00 6.93
C SER A 131 15.13 12.73 7.92
N LYS A 132 15.51 12.06 9.02
CA LYS A 132 16.40 12.64 10.04
C LYS A 132 17.78 12.99 9.47
N MET A 133 18.31 12.19 8.56
CA MET A 133 19.57 12.50 7.87
C MET A 133 19.43 13.79 7.03
N LEU A 134 18.32 13.93 6.28
CA LEU A 134 18.05 15.13 5.49
C LEU A 134 17.82 16.36 6.36
N GLU A 135 17.08 16.23 7.46
CA GLU A 135 16.85 17.30 8.46
C GLU A 135 18.17 17.80 9.07
N ARG A 136 19.12 16.88 9.32
CA ARG A 136 20.47 17.26 9.80
C ARG A 136 21.30 17.96 8.73
N ALA A 137 21.13 17.61 7.46
CA ALA A 137 21.85 18.21 6.34
C ALA A 137 21.33 19.61 5.97
N GLU A 138 20.05 19.90 6.24
CA GLU A 138 19.38 21.11 5.76
C GLU A 138 19.99 22.42 6.30
N PRO A 139 20.22 22.62 7.61
CA PRO A 139 20.79 23.87 8.11
C PRO A 139 22.17 24.23 7.51
N PRO A 140 23.17 23.33 7.48
CA PRO A 140 24.47 23.66 6.90
C PRO A 140 24.43 23.84 5.38
N LEU A 141 23.58 23.12 4.65
CA LEU A 141 23.37 23.37 3.22
C LEU A 141 22.77 24.76 2.98
N ARG A 142 21.80 25.18 3.79
CA ARG A 142 21.18 26.50 3.69
C ARG A 142 22.19 27.62 3.92
N GLU A 143 23.03 27.48 4.94
CA GLU A 143 24.10 28.44 5.24
C GLU A 143 25.12 28.52 4.10
N LEU A 144 25.54 27.36 3.57
CA LEU A 144 26.46 27.30 2.42
C LEU A 144 25.87 28.00 1.21
N VAL A 145 24.60 27.73 0.86
CA VAL A 145 23.92 28.36 -0.28
C VAL A 145 23.78 29.87 -0.09
N GLN A 146 23.49 30.35 1.13
CA GLN A 146 23.42 31.78 1.44
C GLN A 146 24.77 32.48 1.35
N SER A 147 25.88 31.74 1.55
CA SER A 147 27.25 32.27 1.44
C SER A 147 27.77 32.35 -0.01
N LEU A 148 27.12 31.69 -0.97
CA LEU A 148 27.52 31.72 -2.37
C LEU A 148 27.15 33.05 -3.05
N PRO A 149 27.99 33.58 -3.96
CA PRO A 149 27.67 34.80 -4.70
C PRO A 149 26.41 34.60 -5.56
N ALA A 150 25.57 35.64 -5.67
CA ALA A 150 24.27 35.60 -6.36
C ALA A 150 24.30 35.07 -7.80
N SER A 151 25.47 35.08 -8.46
CA SER A 151 25.71 34.53 -9.80
C SER A 151 25.50 33.02 -9.92
N VAL A 152 25.51 32.26 -8.81
CA VAL A 152 25.37 30.78 -8.82
C VAL A 152 23.92 30.33 -8.55
N ALA A 153 23.04 31.23 -8.10
CA ALA A 153 21.69 30.92 -7.62
C ALA A 153 20.61 30.80 -8.73
N SER A 154 20.99 30.69 -10.01
CA SER A 154 20.05 30.80 -11.13
C SER A 154 19.26 29.53 -11.47
N ALA A 155 19.48 28.41 -10.77
CA ALA A 155 18.68 27.20 -11.01
C ALA A 155 17.38 27.26 -10.20
N LYS A 156 16.25 27.51 -10.86
CA LYS A 156 14.94 27.26 -10.25
C LYS A 156 14.86 25.77 -9.91
N PRO A 157 14.69 25.38 -8.64
CA PRO A 157 14.52 23.98 -8.31
C PRO A 157 13.26 23.47 -9.03
N GLU A 158 13.40 22.34 -9.71
CA GLU A 158 12.24 21.56 -10.13
C GLU A 158 11.52 21.16 -8.85
N VAL A 159 10.37 21.80 -8.60
CA VAL A 159 9.59 21.56 -7.39
C VAL A 159 9.13 20.12 -7.47
N LEU A 160 9.73 19.25 -6.65
CA LEU A 160 9.19 17.93 -6.39
C LEU A 160 7.73 18.15 -6.02
N GLY A 161 6.82 17.68 -6.88
CA GLY A 161 5.39 17.81 -6.64
C GLY A 161 5.13 17.33 -5.22
N GLY A 162 4.66 18.25 -4.36
CA GLY A 162 4.52 17.95 -2.93
C GLY A 162 3.73 16.66 -2.73
N VAL A 163 3.90 16.02 -1.56
CA VAL A 163 3.19 14.78 -1.22
C VAL A 163 1.74 14.87 -1.69
N GLN A 164 1.40 14.00 -2.64
CA GLN A 164 0.05 13.86 -3.12
C GLN A 164 -0.73 13.17 -2.00
N THR A 165 -1.27 13.97 -1.09
CA THR A 165 -2.23 13.50 -0.11
C THR A 165 -3.51 13.09 -0.84
N PRO A 166 -4.32 12.16 -0.33
CA PRO A 166 -5.61 11.82 -0.94
C PRO A 166 -6.46 13.06 -1.24
N ASP A 167 -6.43 14.08 -0.37
CA ASP A 167 -7.09 15.38 -0.57
C ASP A 167 -6.61 16.19 -1.79
N LYS A 168 -5.43 15.87 -2.34
CA LYS A 168 -4.84 16.50 -3.53
C LYS A 168 -4.82 15.57 -4.75
N ALA A 169 -4.86 14.25 -4.53
CA ALA A 169 -4.79 13.21 -5.55
C ALA A 169 -6.16 12.74 -6.03
N PHE A 170 -7.18 12.77 -5.15
CA PHE A 170 -8.54 12.39 -5.49
C PHE A 170 -9.39 13.65 -5.57
N LYS A 171 -9.50 14.21 -6.79
CA LYS A 171 -10.75 14.90 -7.09
C LYS A 171 -11.83 13.82 -7.06
N GLN A 172 -12.91 14.12 -6.36
CA GLN A 172 -13.98 13.22 -5.96
C GLN A 172 -14.61 12.43 -7.13
N ASP A 173 -14.39 12.88 -8.38
CA ASP A 173 -14.84 12.23 -9.61
C ASP A 173 -14.06 10.93 -9.95
N ASP A 174 -12.80 10.79 -9.53
CA ASP A 174 -11.95 9.64 -9.90
C ASP A 174 -12.30 8.35 -9.14
N VAL A 175 -12.94 8.48 -7.97
CA VAL A 175 -13.37 7.32 -7.17
C VAL A 175 -14.63 6.71 -7.77
N ASP A 176 -15.57 7.55 -8.21
CA ASP A 176 -16.81 7.10 -8.84
C ASP A 176 -16.52 6.44 -10.20
N ASP A 177 -15.53 6.93 -10.96
CA ASP A 177 -15.07 6.28 -12.19
C ASP A 177 -14.42 4.91 -11.93
N LEU A 178 -13.64 4.77 -10.85
CA LEU A 178 -13.05 3.50 -10.48
C LEU A 178 -14.13 2.49 -10.03
N LEU A 179 -15.12 2.94 -9.26
CA LEU A 179 -16.24 2.11 -8.81
C LEU A 179 -17.15 1.70 -9.97
N ALA A 180 -17.43 2.61 -10.89
CA ALA A 180 -18.18 2.34 -12.12
C ALA A 180 -17.43 1.34 -13.03
N SER A 181 -16.10 1.42 -13.11
CA SER A 181 -15.29 0.46 -13.88
C SER A 181 -15.29 -0.96 -13.28
N LEU A 182 -15.51 -1.06 -11.96
CA LEU A 182 -15.62 -2.33 -11.22
C LEU A 182 -17.07 -2.85 -11.14
N GLY A 183 -18.03 -2.14 -11.74
CA GLY A 183 -19.42 -2.58 -11.86
C GLY A 183 -20.28 -2.36 -10.62
N PHE A 184 -19.93 -1.39 -9.77
CA PHE A 184 -20.77 -0.88 -8.68
C PHE A 184 -21.52 0.39 -9.11
#